data_AF-A0A562J237-F1
#
_entry.id   AF-A0A562J237-F1
#
_cell.length_a   1.000
_cell.length_b   1.000
_cell.length_c   1.000
_cell.angle_alpha   90.00
_cell.angle_beta   90.00
_cell.angle_gamma   90.00
#
_symmetry.space_group_name_H-M   'P 1'
#
loop_
_entity.id
_entity.type
_entity.pdbx_description
1 polymer ?
#
loop_
_entity_poly.entity_id
_entity_poly.type
_entity_poly.pdbx_seq_one_letter_code
_entity_poly.pdbx_strand_id
1 'polypeptide(L)'
;MYYIYILTNKYNKVLYVGVTNDLIRRIYEHKNSLADGFTAKYKVHKLVYYDCTEDVISAITREKQIKGWTREKKIKLIESMNPDWKDLWSDLN
;
A
#
# COMPACT_ATOMS: atom_id res chain seq x y z
N MET A 1 -4.56 -2.01 16.07
CA MET A 1 -3.75 -1.27 15.09
C MET A 1 -4.35 -1.45 13.71
N TYR A 2 -4.38 -0.38 12.94
CA TYR A 2 -4.84 -0.37 11.56
C TYR A 2 -3.70 0.15 10.68
N TYR A 3 -3.61 -0.36 9.46
CA TYR A 3 -2.53 -0.04 8.54
C TYR A 3 -3.08 0.67 7.33
N ILE A 4 -2.41 1.74 6.92
CA ILE A 4 -2.55 2.33 5.59
C ILE A 4 -1.37 1.83 4.76
N TYR A 5 -1.61 1.39 3.54
CA TYR A 5 -0.54 0.87 2.68
C TYR A 5 -0.65 1.36 1.25
N ILE A 6 0.49 1.39 0.55
CA ILE A 6 0.57 1.64 -0.88
C ILE A 6 1.19 0.43 -1.57
N LEU A 7 0.42 -0.14 -2.49
CA LEU A 7 0.90 -1.16 -3.43
C LEU A 7 1.20 -0.54 -4.79
N THR A 8 2.15 -1.11 -5.49
CA THR A 8 2.42 -0.77 -6.89
C THR A 8 2.67 -2.01 -7.75
N ASN A 9 2.72 -1.80 -9.06
CA ASN A 9 3.09 -2.83 -10.03
C ASN A 9 4.61 -2.85 -10.23
N LYS A 10 5.12 -3.86 -10.97
CA LYS A 10 6.56 -4.03 -11.24
C LYS A 10 7.27 -2.77 -11.75
N TYR A 11 6.55 -1.91 -12.48
CA TYR A 11 7.08 -0.70 -13.11
C TYR A 11 6.80 0.59 -12.31
N ASN A 12 6.32 0.49 -11.08
CA ASN A 12 5.97 1.61 -10.20
C ASN A 12 4.95 2.62 -10.82
N LYS A 13 4.16 2.21 -11.82
CA LYS A 13 3.25 3.10 -12.58
C LYS A 13 1.90 3.29 -11.89
N VAL A 14 1.36 2.23 -11.30
CA VAL A 14 0.05 2.26 -10.64
C VAL A 14 0.25 2.34 -9.14
N LEU A 15 -0.40 3.28 -8.45
CA LEU A 15 -0.35 3.37 -6.99
C LEU A 15 -1.75 3.05 -6.46
N TYR A 16 -1.84 1.96 -5.71
CA TYR A 16 -3.06 1.55 -5.01
C TYR A 16 -2.91 1.86 -3.53
N VAL A 17 -3.87 2.59 -2.95
CA VAL A 17 -3.87 2.95 -1.53
C VAL A 17 -5.02 2.21 -0.86
N GLY A 18 -4.73 1.53 0.25
CA GLY A 18 -5.72 0.77 1.00
C GLY A 18 -5.51 0.84 2.51
N VAL A 19 -6.51 0.35 3.23
CA VAL A 19 -6.48 0.16 4.69
C VAL A 19 -6.77 -1.30 5.03
N THR A 20 -6.16 -1.81 6.09
CA THR A 20 -6.43 -3.13 6.66
C THR A 20 -6.11 -3.15 8.16
N ASN A 21 -6.76 -4.02 8.93
CA ASN A 21 -6.35 -4.32 10.31
C ASN A 21 -5.31 -5.46 10.39
N ASP A 22 -5.03 -6.12 9.26
CA ASP A 22 -4.04 -7.18 9.13
C ASP A 22 -3.27 -6.97 7.83
N LEU A 23 -2.07 -6.39 7.94
CA LEU A 23 -1.22 -6.07 6.79
C LEU A 23 -0.68 -7.35 6.14
N ILE A 24 -0.20 -8.30 6.94
CA ILE A 24 0.45 -9.51 6.42
C ILE A 24 -0.55 -10.33 5.59
N ARG A 25 -1.72 -10.62 6.15
CA ARG A 25 -2.78 -11.35 5.44
C ARG A 25 -3.18 -10.63 4.16
N ARG A 26 -3.36 -9.31 4.21
CA ARG A 26 -3.84 -8.53 3.06
C ARG A 26 -2.84 -8.50 1.91
N ILE A 27 -1.55 -8.35 2.20
CA ILE A 27 -0.52 -8.35 1.17
C ILE A 27 -0.32 -9.76 0.61
N TYR A 28 -0.43 -10.80 1.45
CA TYR A 28 -0.47 -12.19 1.00
C TYR A 28 -1.63 -12.45 0.02
N GLU A 29 -2.85 -12.02 0.34
CA GLU A 29 -4.03 -12.11 -0.55
C GLU A 29 -3.76 -11.45 -1.91
N HIS A 30 -3.19 -10.24 -1.89
CA HIS A 30 -2.85 -9.52 -3.11
C HIS A 30 -1.78 -10.24 -3.93
N LYS A 31 -0.70 -10.73 -3.32
CA LYS A 31 0.40 -11.43 -4.02
C LYS A 31 -0.05 -12.74 -4.64
N ASN A 32 -0.91 -13.48 -3.97
CA ASN A 32 -1.44 -14.75 -4.44
C ASN A 32 -2.69 -14.59 -5.32
N SER A 33 -3.09 -13.35 -5.65
CA SER A 33 -4.29 -13.05 -6.45
C SER A 33 -5.56 -13.71 -5.91
N LEU A 34 -5.66 -13.84 -4.59
CA LEU A 34 -6.79 -14.48 -3.89
C LEU A 34 -8.02 -13.57 -3.79
N ALA A 35 -7.87 -12.31 -4.21
CA ALA A 35 -8.96 -11.36 -4.37
C ALA A 35 -9.10 -11.00 -5.85
N ASP A 36 -10.19 -11.43 -6.47
CA ASP A 36 -10.57 -11.05 -7.83
C ASP A 36 -10.76 -9.53 -7.94
N GLY A 37 -10.22 -8.91 -9.00
CA GLY A 37 -10.44 -7.48 -9.29
C GLY A 37 -9.26 -6.71 -9.89
N PHE A 38 -9.27 -5.38 -9.68
CA PHE A 38 -8.31 -4.42 -10.27
C PHE A 38 -6.85 -4.77 -9.95
N THR A 39 -6.57 -5.20 -8.72
CA THR A 39 -5.21 -5.52 -8.26
C THR A 39 -4.63 -6.75 -8.96
N ALA A 40 -5.45 -7.76 -9.29
CA ALA A 40 -5.07 -8.90 -10.11
C ALA A 40 -4.83 -8.49 -11.57
N LYS A 41 -5.71 -7.66 -12.15
CA LYS A 41 -5.59 -7.18 -13.55
C LYS A 41 -4.31 -6.37 -13.79
N TYR A 42 -3.91 -5.53 -12.83
CA TYR A 42 -2.74 -4.66 -12.96
C TYR A 42 -1.48 -5.16 -12.23
N LYS A 43 -1.53 -6.38 -11.67
CA LYS A 43 -0.42 -7.03 -10.94
C LYS A 43 0.19 -6.12 -9.87
N VAL A 44 -0.68 -5.52 -9.05
CA VAL A 44 -0.29 -4.53 -8.03
C VAL A 44 0.11 -5.27 -6.75
N HIS A 45 1.28 -5.91 -6.76
CA HIS A 45 1.71 -6.86 -5.73
C HIS A 45 2.90 -6.40 -4.89
N LYS A 46 3.48 -5.25 -5.23
CA LYS A 46 4.70 -4.74 -4.61
C LYS A 46 4.34 -3.76 -3.50
N LEU A 47 4.64 -4.10 -2.24
CA LEU A 47 4.40 -3.22 -1.11
C LEU A 47 5.51 -2.18 -1.04
N VAL A 48 5.18 -0.90 -1.20
CA VAL A 48 6.19 0.17 -1.25
C VAL A 48 6.06 1.18 -0.12
N TYR A 49 4.92 1.20 0.58
CA TYR A 49 4.72 2.01 1.77
C TYR A 49 3.71 1.34 2.69
N TYR A 50 3.90 1.45 4.00
CA TYR A 50 2.86 1.23 4.99
C TYR A 50 3.08 2.12 6.20
N ASP A 51 2.01 2.40 6.92
CA ASP A 51 2.00 3.19 8.15
C ASP A 51 0.89 2.65 9.05
N CYS A 52 0.98 2.86 10.36
CA CYS A 52 0.05 2.31 11.34
C CYS A 52 -0.60 3.37 12.23
N THR A 53 -1.86 3.15 12.58
CA THR A 53 -2.63 3.98 13.50
C THR A 53 -3.27 3.11 14.58
N GLU A 54 -3.60 3.71 15.71
CA GLU A 54 -4.24 3.01 16.82
C GLU A 54 -5.69 2.63 16.49
N ASP A 55 -6.41 3.52 15.81
CA ASP A 55 -7.82 3.37 15.46
C ASP A 55 -8.10 3.40 13.94
N VAL A 56 -9.27 2.89 13.57
CA VAL A 56 -9.70 2.75 12.17
C VAL A 56 -10.08 4.08 11.53
N ILE A 57 -10.59 5.05 12.30
CA ILE A 57 -11.04 6.34 11.79
C ILE A 57 -9.82 7.15 11.33
N SER A 58 -8.75 7.13 12.11
CA SER A 58 -7.46 7.71 11.73
C SER A 58 -6.91 7.07 10.45
N ALA A 59 -6.93 5.74 10.35
CA ALA A 59 -6.49 5.04 9.14
C ALA A 59 -7.31 5.44 7.90
N ILE A 60 -8.65 5.44 8.00
CA ILE A 60 -9.55 5.81 6.90
C ILE A 60 -9.36 7.28 6.51
N THR A 61 -9.18 8.17 7.49
CA THR A 61 -8.95 9.60 7.23
C THR A 61 -7.65 9.80 6.48
N ARG A 62 -6.58 9.13 6.92
CA ARG A 62 -5.28 9.18 6.27
C ARG A 62 -5.32 8.59 4.86
N GLU A 63 -6.03 7.47 4.67
CA GLU A 63 -6.25 6.86 3.37
C GLU A 63 -6.96 7.82 2.40
N LYS A 64 -8.04 8.47 2.84
CA LYS A 64 -8.77 9.46 2.03
C LYS A 64 -7.88 10.64 1.64
N GLN A 65 -7.08 11.16 2.57
CA GLN A 65 -6.11 12.22 2.29
C GLN A 65 -5.12 11.78 1.20
N ILE A 66 -4.47 10.63 1.39
CA ILE A 66 -3.47 10.12 0.44
C ILE A 66 -4.14 9.86 -0.91
N LYS A 67 -5.34 9.27 -0.97
CA LYS A 67 -6.06 9.05 -2.24
C LYS A 67 -6.26 10.35 -3.02
N GLY A 68 -6.62 11.45 -2.34
CA GLY A 68 -6.79 12.78 -2.92
C GLY A 68 -5.50 13.51 -3.33
N TRP A 69 -4.32 12.99 -2.97
CA TRP A 69 -3.06 13.63 -3.34
C TRP A 69 -2.69 13.47 -4.81
N THR A 70 -1.92 14.44 -5.30
CA THR A 70 -1.22 14.34 -6.58
C THR A 70 -0.25 13.15 -6.55
N ARG A 71 0.07 12.63 -7.74
CA ARG A 71 1.04 11.54 -7.88
C ARG A 71 2.39 11.91 -7.26
N GLU A 72 2.86 13.14 -7.47
CA GLU A 72 4.14 13.60 -6.93
C GLU A 72 4.19 13.56 -5.40
N LYS A 73 3.11 13.98 -4.72
CA LYS A 73 3.03 13.90 -3.26
C LYS A 73 3.06 12.46 -2.75
N LYS A 74 2.40 11.53 -3.45
CA LYS A 74 2.45 10.09 -3.14
C LYS A 74 3.86 9.53 -3.31
N ILE A 75 4.56 9.92 -4.38
CA ILE A 75 5.95 9.52 -4.64
C ILE A 75 6.86 10.00 -3.52
N LYS A 76 6.77 11.29 -3.14
CA LYS A 76 7.55 11.85 -2.02
C LYS A 76 7.30 11.13 -0.69
N LEU A 77 6.05 10.75 -0.43
CA LEU A 77 5.71 9.96 0.76
C LEU A 77 6.38 8.58 0.72
N ILE A 78 6.29 7.87 -0.40
CA ILE A 78 6.94 6.56 -0.59
C ILE A 78 8.44 6.71 -0.39
N GLU A 79 9.08 7.67 -1.07
CA GLU A 79 10.52 7.87 -1.06
C GLU A 79 11.07 8.31 0.31
N SER A 80 10.26 8.99 1.13
CA SER A 80 10.65 9.34 2.50
C SER A 80 10.87 8.14 3.41
N MET A 81 10.29 6.97 3.08
CA MET A 81 10.42 5.73 3.84
C MET A 81 11.18 4.66 3.06
N ASN A 82 11.02 4.63 1.74
CA ASN A 82 11.49 3.58 0.84
C ASN A 82 12.04 4.21 -0.46
N PRO A 83 13.20 4.89 -0.39
CA PRO A 83 13.78 5.62 -1.52
C PRO A 83 14.13 4.72 -2.72
N ASP A 84 14.49 3.46 -2.44
CA ASP A 84 14.82 2.47 -3.47
C ASP A 84 13.59 1.78 -4.06
N TRP A 85 12.38 2.12 -3.59
CA TRP A 85 11.14 1.43 -3.96
C TRP A 85 11.27 -0.10 -3.81
N LYS A 86 11.87 -0.60 -2.73
CA LYS A 86 11.95 -2.04 -2.47
C LYS A 86 10.56 -2.60 -2.17
N ASP A 87 10.39 -3.90 -2.41
CA ASP A 87 9.18 -4.60 -1.97
C ASP A 87 9.29 -4.91 -0.49
N LEU A 88 8.66 -4.08 0.35
CA LEU A 88 8.75 -4.15 1.81
C LEU A 88 8.12 -5.41 2.41
N TRP A 89 7.46 -6.23 1.58
CA TRP A 89 6.97 -7.53 2.02
C TRP A 89 8.08 -8.41 2.59
N SER A 90 9.30 -8.34 2.06
CA SER A 90 10.44 -9.12 2.58
C SER A 90 10.82 -8.75 4.01
N ASP A 91 10.43 -7.56 4.45
CA ASP A 91 10.81 -6.99 5.74
C ASP A 91 9.71 -7.22 6.80
N LEU A 92 8.55 -7.73 6.37
CA LEU A 92 7.47 -8.18 7.24
C LEU A 92 7.76 -9.64 7.64
N ASN A 93 8.39 -9.83 8.80
CA ASN A 93 8.63 -11.14 9.41
C ASN A 93 7.33 -11.79 9.91
#